data_AF-A0A3L6SI24-F1
#
_entry.id   AF-A0A3L6SI24-F1
#
_cell.length_a   1.000
_cell.length_b   1.000
_cell.length_c   1.000
_cell.angle_alpha   90.00
_cell.angle_beta   90.00
_cell.angle_gamma   90.00
#
_symmetry.space_group_name_H-M   'P 1'
#
loop_
_entity.id
_entity.type
_entity.pdbx_description
1 polymer ?
#
loop_
_entity_poly.entity_id
_entity_poly.type
_entity_poly.pdbx_seq_one_letter_code
_entity_poly.pdbx_strand_id
1 'polypeptide(L)' 'MAGRGRRSLALQREAERRIKQDCPGVYCEVLPVNSLLTACYRSHRVRVLVDRYGKVAGTPRVG' A
#
# COMPACT_ATOMS: atom_id res chain seq x y z
N MET A 1 12.50 -23.80 9.16
CA MET A 1 11.46 -22.76 9.29
C MET A 1 11.64 -21.72 8.18
N ALA A 2 11.21 -22.00 6.95
CA ALA A 2 11.31 -21.06 5.83
C ALA A 2 10.06 -21.22 4.94
N GLY A 3 9.06 -20.36 5.11
CA GLY A 3 7.80 -20.52 4.37
C GLY A 3 6.75 -19.41 4.52
N ARG A 4 7.10 -18.21 5.00
CA ARG A 4 6.11 -17.14 5.29
C ARG A 4 6.37 -15.79 4.63
N GLY A 5 7.40 -15.66 3.80
CA GLY A 5 7.73 -14.39 3.11
C GLY A 5 7.03 -14.18 1.75
N ARG A 6 6.44 -15.23 1.14
CA ARG A 6 5.83 -15.12 -0.20
C ARG A 6 4.37 -14.65 -0.18
N ARG A 7 3.64 -14.91 0.90
CA ARG A 7 2.20 -14.56 1.02
C ARG A 7 1.97 -13.08 1.36
N SER A 8 2.92 -12.49 2.09
CA SER A 8 2.90 -11.09 2.51
C SER A 8 2.99 -10.12 1.33
N LEU A 9 4.00 -10.31 0.48
CA LEU A 9 4.23 -9.50 -0.72
C LEU A 9 3.07 -9.58 -1.72
N ALA A 10 2.31 -10.68 -1.71
CA ALA A 10 1.16 -10.86 -2.61
C ALA A 10 0.01 -9.91 -2.26
N LEU A 11 -0.27 -9.67 -0.97
CA LEU A 11 -1.40 -8.83 -0.54
C LEU A 11 -1.17 -7.34 -0.86
N GLN A 12 0.05 -6.85 -0.61
CA GLN A 12 0.45 -5.51 -1.04
C GLN A 12 0.30 -5.34 -2.55
N ARG A 13 0.87 -6.26 -3.33
CA ARG A 13 0.82 -6.21 -4.81
C ARG A 13 -0.60 -6.29 -5.34
N GLU A 14 -1.44 -7.09 -4.71
CA GLU A 14 -2.85 -7.21 -5.08
C GLU A 14 -3.60 -5.90 -4.82
N ALA A 15 -3.36 -5.24 -3.69
CA ALA A 15 -3.94 -3.94 -3.38
C ALA A 15 -3.52 -2.89 -4.40
N GLU A 16 -2.22 -2.78 -4.71
CA GLU A 16 -1.71 -1.87 -5.73
C GLU A 16 -2.36 -2.12 -7.10
N ARG A 17 -2.49 -3.39 -7.50
CA ARG A 17 -3.12 -3.75 -8.77
C ARG A 17 -4.58 -3.31 -8.83
N ARG A 18 -5.36 -3.56 -7.77
CA ARG A 18 -6.78 -3.19 -7.71
C ARG A 18 -6.97 -1.67 -7.75
N ILE A 19 -6.17 -0.93 -6.96
CA ILE A 19 -6.22 0.53 -6.95
C ILE A 19 -5.94 1.10 -8.35
N LYS A 20 -4.93 0.58 -9.05
CA LYS A 20 -4.58 1.03 -10.41
C LYS A 20 -5.64 0.65 -11.45
N GLN A 21 -6.40 -0.43 -11.23
CA GLN A 21 -7.53 -0.81 -12.09
C GLN A 21 -8.73 0.12 -11.87
N ASP A 22 -9.06 0.41 -10.62
CA ASP A 22 -10.22 1.24 -10.27
C ASP A 22 -9.96 2.73 -10.54
N CYS A 23 -8.72 3.18 -10.36
CA CYS A 23 -8.29 4.57 -10.56
C CYS A 23 -7.02 4.60 -11.41
N PRO A 24 -7.13 4.52 -12.74
CA PRO A 24 -5.96 4.60 -13.61
C PRO A 24 -5.25 5.95 -13.46
N GLY A 25 -3.92 5.93 -13.48
CA GLY A 25 -3.08 7.13 -13.37
C GLY A 25 -2.68 7.54 -11.95
N VAL A 26 -3.16 6.85 -10.92
CA VAL A 26 -2.70 7.10 -9.54
C VAL A 26 -1.37 6.38 -9.24
N TYR A 27 -0.53 7.06 -8.48
CA TYR A 27 0.70 6.53 -7.91
C TYR A 27 0.42 5.89 -6.54
N CYS A 28 0.74 4.60 -6.41
CA CYS A 28 0.64 3.90 -5.12
C CYS A 28 1.96 4.03 -4.36
N GLU A 29 1.92 4.67 -3.20
CA GLU A 29 3.04 4.80 -2.27
C GLU A 29 2.87 3.76 -1.15
N VAL A 30 3.67 2.69 -1.16
CA VAL A 30 3.60 1.66 -0.10
C VAL A 30 4.60 1.96 1.00
N LEU A 31 4.10 2.04 2.24
CA LEU A 31 4.90 2.42 3.40
C LEU A 31 4.59 1.52 4.60
N PRO A 32 5.56 1.23 5.48
CA PRO A 32 5.27 0.69 6.79
C PRO A 32 4.30 1.57 7.60
N VAL A 33 3.45 0.96 8.43
CA VAL A 33 2.51 1.67 9.32
C VAL A 33 3.16 2.70 10.25
N ASN A 34 4.45 2.55 10.56
CA ASN A 34 5.18 3.43 11.49
C ASN A 34 5.99 4.52 10.75
N SER A 35 5.80 4.68 9.44
CA SER A 35 6.49 5.72 8.67
C SER A 35 5.97 7.11 9.02
N LEU A 36 6.88 8.07 9.18
CA LEU A 36 6.54 9.49 9.28
C LEU A 36 6.01 9.96 7.94
N LEU A 37 4.77 10.46 7.91
CA LEU A 37 4.11 10.91 6.70
C LEU A 37 4.11 12.43 6.63
N THR A 38 4.38 12.95 5.43
CA THR A 38 4.11 14.35 5.13
C THR A 38 2.60 14.60 5.10
N ALA A 39 2.17 15.76 5.61
CA ALA A 39 0.77 16.18 5.62
C ALA A 39 0.30 16.80 4.30
N CYS A 40 1.14 16.83 3.25
CA CYS A 40 0.76 17.36 1.96
C CYS A 40 -0.25 16.44 1.25
N TYR A 41 -1.19 17.06 0.54
CA TYR A 41 -2.18 16.38 -0.28
C TYR A 41 -1.71 16.29 -1.74
N ARG A 42 -1.81 15.10 -2.33
CA ARG A 42 -1.58 14.83 -3.75
C ARG A 42 -2.73 14.00 -4.30
N SER A 43 -3.53 14.60 -5.19
CA SER A 43 -4.73 13.97 -5.79
C SER A 43 -4.45 12.71 -6.61
N HIS A 44 -3.22 12.56 -7.11
CA HIS A 44 -2.78 11.40 -7.89
C HIS A 44 -1.99 10.39 -7.04
N ARG A 45 -1.99 10.50 -5.70
CA ARG A 45 -1.30 9.56 -4.81
C ARG A 45 -2.28 8.78 -3.96
N VAL A 46 -2.00 7.49 -3.77
CA VAL A 46 -2.68 6.63 -2.79
C VAL A 46 -1.62 6.01 -1.90
N ARG A 47 -1.73 6.23 -0.58
CA ARG A 47 -0.84 5.59 0.39
C ARG A 47 -1.41 4.24 0.82
N VAL A 48 -0.59 3.20 0.73
CA VAL A 48 -0.91 1.85 1.19
C VAL A 48 -0.01 1.53 2.37
N LEU A 49 -0.56 1.63 3.58
CA LEU A 49 0.20 1.29 4.79
C LEU A 49 0.22 -0.22 4.99
N VAL A 50 1.40 -0.80 5.21
CA VAL A 50 1.60 -2.23 5.42
C VAL A 50 2.23 -2.53 6.77
N ASP A 51 1.86 -3.66 7.36
CA ASP A 51 2.51 -4.18 8.56
C ASP A 51 3.84 -4.87 8.23
N ARG A 52 4.53 -5.36 9.27
CA ARG A 52 5.80 -6.12 9.12
C ARG A 52 5.65 -7.42 8.32
N TYR A 53 4.42 -7.87 8.07
CA TYR A 53 4.06 -9.03 7.28
C TYR A 53 3.49 -8.64 5.92
N GLY A 54 3.71 -7.41 5.43
CA GLY A 54 3.26 -6.95 4.12
C GLY A 54 1.75 -6.92 3.94
N LYS A 55 0.97 -7.04 5.01
CA LYS A 55 -0.50 -6.96 4.96
C LYS A 55 -0.90 -5.51 5.04
N VAL A 56 -1.86 -5.11 4.21
CA VAL A 56 -2.43 -3.76 4.24
C VAL A 56 -3.11 -3.54 5.59
N ALA A 57 -2.64 -2.53 6.31
CA ALA A 57 -2.96 -2.26 7.70
C ALA A 57 -3.89 -1.04 7.86
N GLY A 58 -4.89 -0.94 6.98
CA GLY A 58 -5.86 0.14 6.97
C GLY A 58 -6.55 0.28 5.60
N THR A 59 -7.49 1.21 5.49
CA THR A 59 -8.11 1.54 4.19
C THR A 59 -7.20 2.53 3.44
N PRO A 60 -6.68 2.19 2.24
CA PRO A 60 -5.95 3.14 1.40
C PRO A 60 -6.84 4.32 1.02
N ARG A 61 -6.28 5.53 1.02
CA ARG A 61 -6.98 6.77 0.66
C ARG A 61 -6.13 7.61 -0.29
N VAL A 62 -6.80 8.39 -1.13
CA VAL A 62 -6.15 9.39 -1.98
C VAL A 62 -5.62 10.53 -1.11
N GLY A 63 -4.39 10.96 -1.38
CA GLY A 63 -3.73 12.06 -0.69
C GLY A 63 -2.21 11.96 -0.71
#